data_AF-A0A6C0K023-F1
#
_entry.id   AF-A0A6C0K023-F1
#
_cell.length_a   1.000
_cell.length_b   1.000
_cell.length_c   1.000
_cell.angle_alpha   90.00
_cell.angle_beta   90.00
_cell.angle_gamma   90.00
#
_symmetry.space_group_name_H-M   'P 1'
#
loop_
_entity.id
_entity.type
_entity.pdbx_description
1 polymer ?
#
loop_
_entity_poly.entity_id
_entity_poly.type
_entity_poly.pdbx_seq_one_letter_code
_entity_poly.pdbx_strand_id
1 'polypeptide(L)'
;MATKLYLLGLYNQCTEIIKKSCEASALLLNATCNYLNGTSNEWYFLSTDLVIPASAYTARTSNQKARIQWTYNSYRNTLVETLESPEPVALKLDWLSTILHFDNREYVLDAWIQNLYIVMDDVDPSLTPERLVQAWAIAHKLWPEDATLHIIDSDGDSHTISVFEDTNSDEWQALLPRQTARAEPYVHSESESDEEHLECTCRPAIDPPDCTCIAECDAPDCTCIAECDAPEYVESDTEVPAIEAPAIEAPATPASPDQTTGSTDQSNESN
;
A
#
# COMPACT_ATOMS: atom_id res chain seq x y z
N MET A 1 40.47 16.11 -42.80
CA MET A 1 39.68 14.93 -42.35
C MET A 1 39.27 15.04 -40.88
N ALA A 2 40.15 15.54 -39.99
CA ALA A 2 39.87 15.76 -38.56
C ALA A 2 38.65 16.66 -38.24
N THR A 3 38.42 17.72 -39.01
CA THR A 3 37.30 18.67 -38.79
C THR A 3 35.92 18.05 -39.00
N LYS A 4 35.78 17.09 -39.92
CA LYS A 4 34.51 16.39 -40.18
C LYS A 4 34.17 15.39 -39.06
N LEU A 5 35.19 14.73 -38.49
CA LEU A 5 35.02 13.84 -37.35
C LEU A 5 34.66 14.60 -36.07
N TYR A 6 35.25 15.78 -35.87
CA TYR A 6 34.91 16.65 -34.75
C TYR A 6 33.44 17.13 -34.79
N LEU A 7 32.97 17.57 -35.96
CA LEU A 7 31.58 18.01 -36.13
C LEU A 7 30.58 16.86 -35.93
N LEU A 8 30.92 15.64 -36.35
CA LEU A 8 30.08 14.47 -36.11
C LEU A 8 30.03 14.09 -34.62
N GLY A 9 31.16 14.21 -33.91
CA GLY A 9 31.22 14.03 -32.47
C GLY A 9 30.38 15.05 -31.71
N LEU A 10 30.47 16.33 -32.09
CA LEU A 10 29.65 17.40 -31.50
C LEU A 10 28.15 17.17 -31.77
N TYR A 11 27.79 16.80 -33.00
CA TYR A 11 26.42 16.47 -33.37
C TYR A 11 25.86 15.35 -32.49
N ASN A 12 26.59 14.23 -32.38
CA ASN A 12 26.18 13.08 -31.57
C ASN A 12 26.02 13.46 -30.09
N GLN A 13 26.93 14.27 -29.55
CA GLN A 13 26.86 14.74 -28.17
C GLN A 13 25.66 15.67 -27.94
N CYS A 14 25.39 16.60 -28.86
CA CYS A 14 24.21 17.44 -28.80
C CYS A 14 22.91 16.62 -28.90
N THR A 15 22.83 15.64 -29.80
CA THR A 15 21.65 14.77 -29.90
C THR A 15 21.45 13.90 -28.65
N GLU A 16 22.52 13.42 -28.03
CA GLU A 16 22.45 12.69 -26.75
C GLU A 16 21.91 13.58 -25.62
N ILE A 17 22.39 14.83 -25.53
CA ILE A 17 21.92 15.80 -24.53
C ILE A 17 20.44 16.13 -24.74
N ILE A 18 20.04 16.40 -25.99
CA ILE A 18 18.63 16.69 -26.34
C ILE A 18 17.76 15.48 -26.03
N LYS A 19 18.19 14.27 -26.38
CA LYS A 19 17.43 13.04 -26.10
C LYS A 19 17.23 12.84 -24.59
N LYS A 20 18.30 12.98 -23.78
CA LYS A 20 18.20 12.88 -22.32
C LYS A 20 17.32 13.96 -21.72
N SER A 21 17.38 15.18 -22.24
CA SER A 21 16.51 16.29 -21.85
C SER A 21 15.04 15.95 -22.15
N CYS A 22 14.73 15.48 -23.35
CA CYS A 22 13.36 15.10 -23.73
C CYS A 22 12.82 13.95 -22.87
N GLU A 23 13.64 12.93 -22.60
CA GLU A 23 13.26 11.82 -21.71
C GLU A 23 12.96 12.32 -20.30
N ALA A 24 13.81 13.19 -19.74
CA ALA A 24 13.59 13.76 -18.41
C ALA A 24 12.32 14.63 -18.35
N SER A 25 12.09 15.46 -19.37
CA SER A 25 10.88 16.29 -19.47
C SER A 25 9.61 15.45 -19.64
N ALA A 26 9.65 14.37 -20.42
CA ALA A 26 8.50 13.48 -20.59
C ALA A 26 8.14 12.75 -19.30
N LEU A 27 9.15 12.31 -18.54
CA LEU A 27 8.94 11.70 -17.21
C LEU A 27 8.32 12.71 -16.24
N LEU A 28 8.84 13.93 -16.20
CA LEU A 28 8.32 14.98 -15.34
C LEU A 28 6.89 15.39 -15.73
N LEU A 29 6.60 15.53 -17.02
CA LEU A 29 5.25 15.85 -17.49
C LEU A 29 4.27 14.72 -17.16
N ASN A 30 4.66 13.46 -17.37
CA ASN A 30 3.82 12.30 -17.05
C ASN A 30 3.57 12.20 -15.54
N ALA A 31 4.61 12.41 -14.73
CA ALA A 31 4.50 12.52 -13.28
C ALA A 31 3.51 13.62 -12.85
N THR A 32 3.66 14.82 -13.41
CA THR A 32 2.76 15.95 -13.14
C THR A 32 1.35 15.67 -13.61
N CYS A 33 1.16 15.04 -14.78
CA CYS A 33 -0.15 14.64 -15.26
C CYS A 33 -0.79 13.57 -14.38
N ASN A 34 -0.05 12.57 -13.90
CA ASN A 34 -0.58 11.55 -13.00
C ASN A 34 -0.89 12.11 -11.61
N TYR A 35 -0.10 13.08 -11.15
CA TYR A 35 -0.38 13.87 -9.96
C TYR A 35 -1.68 14.68 -10.12
N LEU A 36 -1.80 15.46 -11.20
CA LEU A 36 -2.95 16.32 -11.47
C LEU A 36 -4.22 15.51 -11.78
N ASN A 37 -4.10 14.37 -12.45
CA ASN A 37 -5.22 13.48 -12.76
C ASN A 37 -5.61 12.58 -11.58
N GLY A 38 -4.87 12.63 -10.46
CA GLY A 38 -5.16 11.80 -9.28
C GLY A 38 -5.03 10.30 -9.54
N THR A 39 -4.26 9.88 -10.54
CA THR A 39 -4.10 8.45 -10.90
C THR A 39 -3.04 7.75 -10.06
N SER A 40 -2.10 8.51 -9.48
CA SER A 40 -1.10 7.95 -8.56
C SER A 40 -1.65 7.98 -7.14
N ASN A 41 -2.35 6.91 -6.75
CA ASN A 41 -2.76 6.71 -5.36
C ASN A 41 -1.57 6.46 -4.44
N GLU A 42 -0.44 6.04 -5.00
CA GLU A 42 0.78 5.71 -4.27
C GLU A 42 1.82 6.83 -4.33
N TRP A 43 2.50 7.02 -3.21
CA TRP A 43 3.51 8.04 -2.95
C TRP A 43 4.71 7.41 -2.25
N TYR A 44 5.90 7.77 -2.68
CA TYR A 44 7.15 7.30 -2.12
C TYR A 44 7.83 8.40 -1.32
N PHE A 45 8.26 8.04 -0.13
CA PHE A 45 9.03 8.86 0.80
C PHE A 45 10.44 8.32 0.73
N LEU A 46 11.34 9.13 0.20
CA LEU A 46 12.72 8.73 0.00
C LEU A 46 13.57 9.09 1.22
N SER A 47 14.71 8.41 1.37
CA SER A 47 15.70 8.69 2.42
C SER A 47 16.35 10.08 2.37
N THR A 48 16.03 10.89 1.37
CA THR A 48 16.49 12.29 1.24
C THR A 48 15.39 13.29 1.61
N ASP A 49 14.39 12.86 2.38
CA ASP A 49 13.19 13.63 2.75
C ASP A 49 12.36 14.14 1.58
N LEU A 50 12.61 13.57 0.40
CA LEU A 50 11.87 13.89 -0.80
C LEU A 50 10.63 13.00 -0.90
N VAL A 51 9.47 13.64 -1.04
CA VAL A 51 8.18 12.98 -1.26
C VAL A 51 7.79 13.13 -2.72
N ILE A 52 7.50 12.02 -3.39
CA ILE A 52 7.15 12.00 -4.82
C ILE A 52 6.02 11.01 -5.10
N PRO A 53 5.17 11.28 -6.10
CA PRO A 53 4.20 10.29 -6.54
C PRO A 53 4.92 9.10 -7.17
N ALA A 54 4.44 7.89 -6.91
CA ALA A 54 5.05 6.64 -7.40
C ALA A 54 5.25 6.65 -8.92
N SER A 55 4.28 7.19 -9.66
CA SER A 55 4.35 7.34 -11.12
C SER A 55 5.51 8.22 -11.63
N ALA A 56 6.04 9.12 -10.80
CA ALA A 56 7.21 9.94 -11.12
C ALA A 56 8.53 9.24 -10.85
N TYR A 57 8.49 8.14 -10.08
CA TYR A 57 9.68 7.50 -9.62
C TYR A 57 10.19 6.47 -10.62
N THR A 58 11.20 6.85 -11.40
CA THR A 58 11.87 5.91 -12.29
C THR A 58 13.04 5.25 -11.59
N ALA A 59 12.80 4.09 -10.98
CA ALA A 59 13.88 3.21 -10.53
C ALA A 59 14.50 2.49 -11.74
N ARG A 60 15.68 2.92 -12.18
CA ARG A 60 16.47 2.29 -13.24
C ARG A 60 17.30 1.11 -12.74
N THR A 61 17.52 0.99 -11.43
CA THR A 61 18.29 -0.09 -10.80
C THR A 61 17.68 -0.53 -9.47
N SER A 62 17.98 -1.74 -9.02
CA SER A 62 17.55 -2.27 -7.70
C SER A 62 18.01 -1.38 -6.54
N ASN A 63 19.23 -0.84 -6.61
CA ASN A 63 19.77 0.09 -5.62
C ASN A 63 18.98 1.41 -5.52
N GLN A 64 18.22 1.78 -6.55
CA GLN A 64 17.33 2.95 -6.46
C GLN A 64 16.09 2.61 -5.64
N LYS A 65 15.46 1.43 -5.84
CA LYS A 65 14.33 1.00 -5.01
C LYS A 65 14.65 0.98 -3.52
N ALA A 66 15.89 0.64 -3.14
CA ALA A 66 16.38 0.69 -1.76
C ALA A 66 16.42 2.10 -1.13
N ARG A 67 16.07 3.16 -1.87
CA ARG A 67 15.98 4.53 -1.35
C ARG A 67 14.58 4.89 -0.86
N ILE A 68 13.57 4.09 -1.18
CA ILE A 68 12.21 4.27 -0.67
C ILE A 68 12.22 3.79 0.78
N GLN A 69 11.89 4.67 1.71
CA GLN A 69 11.73 4.33 3.12
C GLN A 69 10.28 4.01 3.45
N TRP A 70 9.35 4.82 2.91
CA TRP A 70 7.92 4.63 3.13
C TRP A 70 7.16 4.73 1.82
N THR A 71 6.05 4.00 1.77
CA THR A 71 5.06 4.06 0.70
C THR A 71 3.70 4.40 1.32
N TYR A 72 3.11 5.52 0.90
CA TYR A 72 1.74 5.87 1.27
C TYR A 72 0.79 5.61 0.11
N ASN A 73 -0.29 4.87 0.36
CA ASN A 73 -1.39 4.68 -0.57
C ASN A 73 -2.61 5.46 -0.08
N SER A 74 -2.89 6.58 -0.72
CA SER A 74 -3.99 7.50 -0.39
C SER A 74 -5.38 6.90 -0.61
N TYR A 75 -5.54 5.92 -1.51
CA TYR A 75 -6.83 5.25 -1.75
C TYR A 75 -7.18 4.29 -0.61
N ARG A 76 -6.19 3.56 -0.11
CA ARG A 76 -6.38 2.62 1.01
C ARG A 76 -6.14 3.26 2.38
N ASN A 77 -5.61 4.48 2.39
CA ASN A 77 -5.07 5.15 3.58
C ASN A 77 -4.09 4.25 4.35
N THR A 78 -3.12 3.68 3.63
CA THR A 78 -2.11 2.78 4.21
C THR A 78 -0.73 3.39 4.09
N LEU A 79 0.03 3.42 5.17
CA LEU A 79 1.42 3.89 5.23
C LEU A 79 2.32 2.70 5.57
N VAL A 80 3.19 2.31 4.64
CA VAL A 80 3.98 1.06 4.73
C VAL A 80 5.46 1.40 4.68
N GLU A 81 6.20 0.96 5.69
CA GLU A 81 7.65 1.01 5.69
C GLU A 81 8.20 -0.01 4.68
N THR A 82 9.12 0.44 3.84
CA THR A 82 9.66 -0.35 2.72
C THR A 82 10.87 -1.13 3.20
N LEU A 83 10.64 -2.20 3.96
CA LEU A 83 11.67 -3.16 4.37
C LEU A 83 11.18 -4.60 4.25
N GLU A 84 12.10 -5.50 3.90
CA GLU A 84 11.90 -6.93 3.63
C GLU A 84 11.69 -7.74 4.92
N SER A 85 10.91 -7.21 5.85
CA SER A 85 10.63 -7.93 7.09
C SER A 85 9.72 -9.13 6.81
N PRO A 86 10.04 -10.33 7.31
CA PRO A 86 9.19 -11.50 7.15
C PRO A 86 7.88 -11.38 7.95
N GLU A 87 7.82 -10.52 8.98
CA GLU A 87 6.67 -10.36 9.86
C GLU A 87 6.33 -8.86 10.03
N PRO A 88 5.60 -8.26 9.07
CA PRO A 88 5.19 -6.87 9.18
C PRO A 88 4.25 -6.65 10.36
N VAL A 89 4.49 -5.60 11.15
CA VAL A 89 3.61 -5.26 12.29
C VAL A 89 2.65 -4.15 11.88
N ALA A 90 1.37 -4.41 12.12
CA ALA A 90 0.33 -3.42 11.96
C ALA A 90 0.28 -2.51 13.19
N LEU A 91 0.57 -1.22 12.99
CA LEU A 91 0.45 -0.19 14.01
C LEU A 91 -0.88 0.53 13.85
N LYS A 92 -1.62 0.62 14.95
CA LYS A 92 -2.84 1.43 15.05
C LYS A 92 -2.63 2.50 16.11
N LEU A 93 -2.90 3.76 15.73
CA LEU A 93 -2.79 4.90 16.63
C LEU A 93 -4.11 5.05 17.39
N ASP A 94 -4.08 4.77 18.70
CA ASP A 94 -5.26 4.82 19.58
C ASP A 94 -5.41 6.16 20.31
N TRP A 95 -5.12 7.26 19.60
CA TRP A 95 -5.25 8.62 20.13
C TRP A 95 -6.72 9.04 20.23
N LEU A 96 -7.08 9.77 21.28
CA LEU A 96 -8.44 10.27 21.50
C LEU A 96 -8.77 11.43 20.56
N SER A 97 -7.80 12.31 20.32
CA SER A 97 -7.95 13.42 19.38
C SER A 97 -6.59 13.86 18.84
N THR A 98 -6.60 14.40 17.62
CA THR A 98 -5.42 14.94 16.97
C THR A 98 -5.80 16.15 16.13
N ILE A 99 -5.14 17.26 16.43
CA ILE A 99 -5.36 18.54 15.75
C ILE A 99 -4.03 19.01 15.17
N LEU A 100 -4.03 19.33 13.89
CA LEU A 100 -2.91 19.92 13.19
C LEU A 100 -3.15 21.43 13.07
N HIS A 101 -2.20 22.22 13.56
CA HIS A 101 -2.21 23.67 13.42
C HIS A 101 -1.17 24.09 12.39
N PHE A 102 -1.59 24.77 11.33
CA PHE A 102 -0.71 25.46 10.39
C PHE A 102 -1.46 26.61 9.70
N ASP A 103 -0.75 27.66 9.28
CA ASP A 103 -1.33 28.85 8.63
C ASP A 103 -2.50 29.48 9.42
N ASN A 104 -2.38 29.54 10.76
CA ASN A 104 -3.42 30.00 11.69
C ASN A 104 -4.77 29.28 11.54
N ARG A 105 -4.75 28.03 11.06
CA ARG A 105 -5.93 27.18 10.92
C ARG A 105 -5.73 25.89 11.69
N GLU A 106 -6.85 25.34 12.13
CA GLU A 106 -6.91 24.08 12.84
C GLU A 106 -7.56 23.03 11.94
N TYR A 107 -6.92 21.87 11.84
CA TYR A 107 -7.42 20.74 11.08
C TYR A 107 -7.54 19.55 12.01
N VAL A 108 -8.74 18.98 12.11
CA VAL A 108 -8.99 17.78 12.92
C VAL A 108 -8.62 16.55 12.09
N LEU A 109 -7.73 15.72 12.63
CA LEU A 109 -7.18 14.55 11.95
C LEU A 109 -7.86 13.24 12.38
N ASP A 110 -8.70 13.25 13.41
CA ASP A 110 -9.29 12.07 14.08
C ASP A 110 -9.83 11.03 13.11
N ALA A 111 -10.72 11.44 12.19
CA ALA A 111 -11.35 10.53 11.23
C ALA A 111 -10.34 9.94 10.24
N TRP A 112 -9.30 10.70 9.88
CA TRP A 112 -8.25 10.22 8.99
C TRP A 112 -7.31 9.24 9.71
N ILE A 113 -6.92 9.54 10.95
CA ILE A 113 -6.04 8.69 11.78
C ILE A 113 -6.73 7.38 12.14
N GLN A 114 -8.00 7.39 12.51
CA GLN A 114 -8.75 6.17 12.83
C GLN A 114 -8.84 5.19 11.65
N ASN A 115 -8.76 5.71 10.43
CA ASN A 115 -8.76 4.92 9.20
C ASN A 115 -7.35 4.69 8.62
N LEU A 116 -6.31 5.22 9.26
CA LEU A 116 -4.93 5.08 8.80
C LEU A 116 -4.40 3.72 9.26
N TYR A 117 -3.90 2.94 8.30
CA TYR A 117 -3.25 1.67 8.59
C TYR A 117 -1.74 1.80 8.39
N ILE A 118 -0.98 1.66 9.46
CA ILE A 118 0.48 1.79 9.42
C ILE A 118 1.08 0.39 9.50
N VAL A 119 2.05 0.10 8.64
CA VAL A 119 2.78 -1.17 8.62
C VAL A 119 4.27 -0.86 8.74
N MET A 120 4.94 -1.43 9.73
CA MET A 120 6.34 -1.16 10.03
C MET A 120 7.14 -2.43 10.27
N ASP A 121 8.47 -2.31 10.23
CA ASP A 121 9.40 -3.34 10.68
C ASP A 121 9.68 -3.22 12.20
N ASP A 122 9.92 -4.36 12.84
CA ASP A 122 9.72 -4.60 14.27
C ASP A 122 10.94 -4.26 15.16
N VAL A 123 11.65 -3.16 14.89
CA VAL A 123 12.90 -2.89 15.64
C VAL A 123 12.99 -1.48 16.21
N ASP A 124 12.50 -0.47 15.50
CA ASP A 124 12.39 0.89 16.02
C ASP A 124 11.34 1.65 15.20
N PRO A 125 10.38 2.35 15.82
CA PRO A 125 9.49 3.25 15.09
C PRO A 125 10.26 4.34 14.34
N SER A 126 10.52 4.09 13.06
CA SER A 126 11.03 5.09 12.11
C SER A 126 9.95 6.07 11.66
N LEU A 127 8.71 5.88 12.11
CA LEU A 127 7.60 6.78 11.89
C LEU A 127 7.88 8.07 12.66
N THR A 128 8.02 9.18 11.94
CA THR A 128 8.18 10.52 12.53
C THR A 128 6.86 11.31 12.41
N PRO A 129 6.67 12.38 13.21
CA PRO A 129 5.52 13.28 13.08
C PRO A 129 5.41 13.85 11.66
N GLU A 130 6.56 14.22 11.08
CA GLU A 130 6.66 14.71 9.70
C GLU A 130 6.09 13.71 8.69
N ARG A 131 6.44 12.42 8.80
CA ARG A 131 5.92 11.39 7.88
C ARG A 131 4.41 11.23 7.97
N LEU A 132 3.88 11.27 9.20
CA LEU A 132 2.43 11.21 9.41
C LEU A 132 1.73 12.43 8.77
N VAL A 133 2.24 13.63 8.99
CA VAL A 133 1.66 14.88 8.45
C VAL A 133 1.81 14.95 6.93
N GLN A 134 2.92 14.48 6.35
CA GLN A 134 3.10 14.37 4.91
C GLN A 134 2.08 13.40 4.27
N ALA A 135 1.77 12.27 4.92
CA ALA A 135 0.73 11.36 4.45
C ALA A 135 -0.66 12.02 4.48
N TRP A 136 -0.99 12.73 5.57
CA TRP A 136 -2.22 13.51 5.67
C TRP A 136 -2.30 14.60 4.60
N ALA A 137 -1.19 15.31 4.38
CA ALA A 137 -1.04 16.38 3.39
C ALA A 137 -1.33 15.90 1.98
N ILE A 138 -0.83 14.70 1.61
CA ILE A 138 -1.13 14.05 0.34
C ILE A 138 -2.63 13.75 0.22
N ALA A 139 -3.25 13.16 1.26
CA ALA A 139 -4.66 12.79 1.24
C ALA A 139 -5.59 14.00 1.06
N HIS A 140 -5.24 15.13 1.67
CA HIS A 140 -6.06 16.36 1.65
C HIS A 140 -5.59 17.40 0.63
N LYS A 141 -4.47 17.14 -0.06
CA LYS A 141 -3.83 18.04 -1.03
C LYS A 141 -3.46 19.39 -0.41
N LEU A 142 -2.97 19.38 0.83
CA LEU A 142 -2.58 20.56 1.60
C LEU A 142 -1.18 20.35 2.18
N TRP A 143 -0.21 21.19 1.82
CA TRP A 143 1.18 21.06 2.25
C TRP A 143 1.51 22.09 3.34
N PRO A 144 1.65 21.68 4.61
CA PRO A 144 2.11 22.59 5.65
C PRO A 144 3.62 22.84 5.53
N GLU A 145 4.04 24.09 5.73
CA GLU A 145 5.46 24.46 5.80
C GLU A 145 5.95 24.55 7.25
N ASP A 146 5.12 25.11 8.14
CA ASP A 146 5.32 25.14 9.58
C ASP A 146 4.05 24.59 10.25
N ALA A 147 4.17 23.49 10.97
CA ALA A 147 3.03 22.85 11.61
C ALA A 147 3.33 22.35 13.01
N THR A 148 2.29 22.41 13.85
CA THR A 148 2.31 21.88 15.20
C THR A 148 1.19 20.87 15.34
N LEU A 149 1.52 19.69 15.86
CA LEU A 149 0.59 18.59 16.06
C LEU A 149 0.21 18.52 17.54
N HIS A 150 -1.06 18.70 17.84
CA HIS A 150 -1.63 18.54 19.17
C HIS A 150 -2.31 17.18 19.25
N ILE A 151 -1.89 16.34 20.19
CA ILE A 151 -2.40 14.98 20.38
C ILE A 151 -2.95 14.87 21.79
N ILE A 152 -4.13 14.26 21.92
CA ILE A 152 -4.63 13.75 23.19
C ILE A 152 -4.51 12.23 23.11
N ASP A 153 -3.67 11.66 23.96
CA ASP A 153 -3.40 10.23 23.97
C ASP A 153 -4.57 9.42 24.57
N SER A 154 -4.43 8.09 24.67
CA SER A 154 -5.47 7.21 25.23
C SER A 154 -5.72 7.41 26.72
N ASP A 155 -4.75 7.95 27.45
CA ASP A 155 -4.84 8.22 28.89
C ASP A 155 -5.46 9.60 29.18
N GLY A 156 -5.63 10.43 28.14
CA GLY A 156 -6.21 11.77 28.19
C GLY A 156 -5.16 12.87 28.40
N ASP A 157 -3.88 12.55 28.30
CA ASP A 157 -2.79 13.51 28.40
C ASP A 157 -2.61 14.25 27.06
N SER A 158 -2.26 15.54 27.16
CA SER A 158 -2.12 16.44 26.01
C SER A 158 -0.66 16.64 25.66
N HIS A 159 -0.35 16.45 24.38
CA HIS A 159 0.98 16.55 23.80
C HIS A 159 1.00 17.57 22.67
N THR A 160 2.12 18.28 22.51
CA THR A 160 2.29 19.30 21.47
C THR A 160 3.65 19.12 20.83
N ILE A 161 3.66 18.77 19.55
CA ILE A 161 4.87 18.36 18.82
C ILE A 161 5.09 19.27 17.63
N SER A 162 6.29 19.84 17.53
CA SER A 162 6.73 20.59 16.34
C SER A 162 7.07 19.60 15.22
N VAL A 163 6.30 19.63 14.12
CA VAL A 163 6.33 18.57 13.10
C VAL A 163 7.70 18.45 12.41
N PHE A 164 8.39 19.58 12.20
CA PHE A 164 9.63 19.65 11.43
C PHE A 164 10.88 19.86 12.29
N GLU A 165 10.73 20.15 13.58
CA GLU A 165 11.85 20.39 14.49
C GLU A 165 12.12 19.19 15.42
N ASP A 166 11.05 18.49 15.84
CA ASP A 166 11.11 17.42 16.86
C ASP A 166 10.91 16.03 16.24
N THR A 167 11.57 15.75 15.11
CA THR A 167 11.32 14.54 14.31
C THR A 167 11.62 13.22 15.03
N ASN A 168 12.38 13.24 16.13
CA ASN A 168 12.72 12.04 16.91
C ASN A 168 12.77 12.30 18.42
N SER A 169 11.81 13.07 18.94
CA SER A 169 11.72 13.33 20.37
C SER A 169 11.27 12.08 21.14
N ASP A 170 11.78 11.91 22.36
CA ASP A 170 11.33 10.84 23.27
C ASP A 170 9.82 10.93 23.55
N GLU A 171 9.26 12.15 23.48
CA GLU A 171 7.83 12.41 23.63
C GLU A 171 7.03 11.77 22.50
N TRP A 172 7.44 11.95 21.24
CA TRP A 172 6.79 11.30 20.11
C TRP A 172 6.85 9.77 20.23
N GLN A 173 8.01 9.24 20.61
CA GLN A 173 8.19 7.80 20.75
C GLN A 173 7.35 7.19 21.90
N ALA A 174 7.01 7.99 22.91
CA ALA A 174 6.10 7.57 23.98
C ALA A 174 4.64 7.46 23.52
N LEU A 175 4.24 8.21 22.49
CA LEU A 175 2.88 8.22 21.93
C LEU A 175 2.60 7.05 21.00
N LEU A 176 3.65 6.43 20.48
CA LEU A 176 3.50 5.26 19.64
C LEU A 176 3.25 4.04 20.52
N PRO A 177 2.26 3.19 20.16
CA PRO A 177 2.01 1.94 20.86
C PRO A 177 3.32 1.17 21.03
N ARG A 178 3.76 1.02 22.28
CA ARG A 178 4.87 0.12 22.60
C ARG A 178 4.40 -1.26 22.22
N GLN A 179 5.12 -1.90 21.32
CA GLN A 179 4.91 -3.32 21.09
C GLN A 179 5.15 -4.01 22.43
N THR A 180 4.07 -4.48 23.06
CA THR A 180 4.19 -5.41 24.15
C THR A 180 4.87 -6.62 23.53
N ALA A 181 6.15 -6.78 23.87
CA ALA A 181 6.95 -7.94 23.51
C ALA A 181 6.02 -9.14 23.61
N ARG A 182 5.76 -9.75 22.45
CA ARG A 182 5.00 -10.99 22.24
C ARG A 182 4.92 -11.73 23.57
N ALA A 183 3.72 -11.80 24.15
CA ALA A 183 3.48 -12.68 25.29
C ALA A 183 4.08 -14.02 24.90
N GLU A 184 5.19 -14.39 25.55
CA GLU A 184 5.76 -15.71 25.33
C GLU A 184 4.62 -16.71 25.49
N PRO A 185 4.50 -17.72 24.61
CA PRO A 185 3.49 -18.73 24.79
C PRO A 185 3.64 -19.24 26.22
N TYR A 186 2.62 -18.99 27.04
CA TYR A 186 2.57 -19.39 28.43
C TYR A 186 2.59 -20.91 28.41
N VAL A 187 3.79 -21.50 28.47
CA VAL A 187 3.96 -22.93 28.71
C VAL A 187 3.50 -23.11 30.14
N HIS A 188 2.23 -23.48 30.32
CA HIS A 188 1.74 -24.00 31.58
C HIS A 188 2.53 -25.29 31.85
N SER A 189 3.60 -25.17 32.63
CA SER A 189 4.39 -26.30 33.12
C SER A 189 4.10 -26.53 34.60
N GLU A 190 2.86 -26.86 34.95
CA GLU A 190 2.43 -27.55 36.17
C GLU A 190 1.14 -28.29 35.76
N SER A 191 0.90 -29.58 35.95
CA SER A 191 1.13 -30.45 37.11
C SER A 191 1.06 -31.92 36.64
N GLU A 192 1.90 -32.81 37.17
CA GLU A 192 1.48 -33.88 38.10
C GLU A 192 0.15 -34.58 37.76
N SER A 193 0.31 -35.89 37.54
CA SER A 193 -0.65 -36.98 37.53
C SER A 193 -1.95 -36.73 38.29
N ASP A 194 -3.08 -36.99 37.61
CA ASP A 194 -4.09 -37.92 38.11
C ASP A 194 -4.91 -38.46 36.93
N GLU A 195 -5.02 -39.79 36.89
CA GLU A 195 -5.80 -40.58 35.95
C GLU A 195 -7.30 -40.27 36.11
N GLU A 196 -8.00 -39.93 35.03
CA GLU A 196 -9.44 -40.24 34.92
C GLU A 196 -9.91 -40.21 33.45
N HIS A 197 -10.27 -41.41 32.96
CA HIS A 197 -11.04 -41.78 31.78
C HIS A 197 -11.45 -40.70 30.75
N LEU A 198 -10.77 -40.69 29.58
CA LEU A 198 -11.31 -40.15 28.34
C LEU A 198 -12.11 -41.23 27.59
N GLU A 199 -13.44 -41.17 27.69
CA GLU A 199 -14.33 -41.91 26.79
C GLU A 199 -14.16 -41.39 25.35
N CYS A 200 -13.55 -42.22 24.50
CA CYS A 200 -13.37 -41.91 23.09
C CYS A 200 -14.73 -41.99 22.37
N THR A 201 -15.34 -40.83 22.10
CA THR A 201 -16.61 -40.77 21.36
C THR A 201 -16.34 -40.56 19.88
N CYS A 202 -16.20 -41.65 19.12
CA CYS A 202 -16.09 -41.58 17.66
C CYS A 202 -17.46 -41.22 17.05
N ARG A 203 -17.58 -40.01 16.50
CA ARG A 203 -18.74 -39.59 15.72
C ARG A 203 -18.52 -40.01 14.26
N PRO A 204 -19.33 -40.91 13.68
CA PRO A 204 -19.18 -41.28 12.27
C PRO A 204 -19.61 -40.08 11.40
N ALA A 205 -18.69 -39.59 10.58
CA ALA A 205 -19.02 -38.70 9.49
C ALA A 205 -19.44 -39.57 8.30
N ILE A 206 -20.75 -39.78 8.15
CA ILE A 206 -21.46 -40.09 6.89
C ILE A 206 -20.97 -41.37 6.18
N ASP A 207 -21.82 -42.39 6.12
CA ASP A 207 -21.61 -43.61 5.30
C ASP A 207 -21.19 -43.31 3.84
N PRO A 208 -20.06 -43.88 3.39
CA PRO A 208 -20.03 -44.65 2.15
C PRO A 208 -19.70 -46.13 2.45
N PRO A 209 -20.01 -47.08 1.54
CA PRO A 209 -19.93 -48.49 1.86
C PRO A 209 -18.47 -48.95 1.97
N ASP A 210 -18.21 -49.78 2.98
CA ASP A 210 -17.02 -50.63 3.17
C ASP A 210 -15.70 -49.97 3.59
N CYS A 211 -15.73 -49.02 4.54
CA CYS A 211 -14.54 -48.70 5.33
C CYS A 211 -14.54 -49.46 6.67
N THR A 212 -13.59 -50.38 6.86
CA THR A 212 -13.39 -51.08 8.14
C THR A 212 -12.30 -50.37 8.94
N CYS A 213 -12.64 -49.60 9.97
CA CYS A 213 -11.65 -48.95 10.83
C CYS A 213 -11.08 -49.97 11.83
N ILE A 214 -9.78 -50.29 11.73
CA ILE A 214 -9.06 -51.06 12.73
C ILE A 214 -8.27 -50.06 13.59
N ALA A 215 -8.55 -50.02 14.89
CA ALA A 215 -7.82 -49.18 15.84
C ALA A 215 -6.75 -50.03 16.54
N GLU A 216 -5.47 -49.79 16.24
CA GLU A 216 -4.36 -50.18 17.12
C GLU A 216 -3.96 -48.96 17.95
N CYS A 217 -4.13 -49.06 19.27
CA CYS A 217 -3.80 -48.00 20.23
C CYS A 217 -2.62 -48.43 21.09
N ASP A 218 -1.44 -47.86 20.84
CA ASP A 218 -0.32 -47.84 21.79
C ASP A 218 0.16 -46.39 21.95
N ALA A 219 -0.05 -45.80 23.13
CA ALA A 219 0.44 -44.49 23.61
C ALA A 219 -0.23 -43.21 23.02
N PRO A 220 -0.07 -42.02 23.66
CA PRO A 220 -1.15 -41.03 23.81
C PRO A 220 -1.39 -40.05 22.65
N ASP A 221 -0.73 -40.22 21.49
CA ASP A 221 -0.95 -39.37 20.31
C ASP A 221 -1.71 -40.15 19.23
N CYS A 222 -3.04 -40.15 19.29
CA CYS A 222 -3.87 -40.80 18.29
C CYS A 222 -3.81 -40.06 16.95
N THR A 223 -3.23 -40.70 15.94
CA THR A 223 -3.40 -40.33 14.53
C THR A 223 -4.15 -41.45 13.84
N CYS A 224 -5.42 -41.23 13.47
CA CYS A 224 -6.20 -42.23 12.74
C CYS A 224 -5.78 -42.25 11.27
N ILE A 225 -5.24 -43.37 10.79
CA ILE A 225 -4.96 -43.59 9.37
C ILE A 225 -6.09 -44.43 8.80
N ALA A 226 -6.89 -43.85 7.91
CA ALA A 226 -7.86 -44.61 7.12
C ALA A 226 -7.17 -45.16 5.87
N GLU A 227 -7.05 -46.48 5.76
CA GLU A 227 -6.74 -47.13 4.49
C GLU A 227 -8.06 -47.30 3.72
N CYS A 228 -8.19 -46.58 2.60
CA CYS A 228 -9.29 -46.76 1.66
C CYS A 228 -8.73 -47.40 0.38
N ASP A 229 -9.28 -48.55 -0.02
CA ASP A 229 -8.98 -49.14 -1.33
C ASP A 229 -9.42 -48.18 -2.45
N ALA A 230 -8.52 -47.94 -3.40
CA ALA A 230 -8.76 -47.02 -4.50
C ALA A 230 -9.79 -47.59 -5.49
N PRO A 231 -10.80 -46.81 -5.93
CA PRO A 231 -11.77 -47.30 -6.90
C PRO A 231 -11.16 -47.40 -8.31
N GLU A 232 -11.42 -48.53 -8.99
CA GLU A 232 -11.10 -48.73 -10.41
C GLU A 232 -11.86 -47.72 -11.29
N TYR A 233 -11.10 -47.04 -12.17
CA TYR A 233 -11.61 -46.03 -13.09
C TYR A 233 -12.33 -46.71 -14.26
N VAL A 234 -13.61 -46.42 -14.47
CA VAL A 234 -14.35 -46.78 -15.69
C VAL A 234 -14.39 -45.55 -16.59
N GLU A 235 -13.73 -45.61 -17.74
CA GLU A 235 -13.78 -44.59 -18.79
C GLU A 235 -15.22 -44.40 -19.28
N SER A 236 -15.69 -43.14 -19.32
CA SER A 236 -16.91 -42.78 -20.05
C SER A 236 -16.60 -41.60 -20.98
N ASP A 237 -16.65 -41.89 -22.29
CA ASP A 237 -16.57 -40.92 -23.37
C ASP A 237 -17.75 -39.95 -23.29
N THR A 238 -17.47 -38.65 -23.18
CA THR A 238 -18.46 -37.60 -23.37
C THR A 238 -17.90 -36.57 -24.36
N GLU A 239 -18.45 -36.57 -25.57
CA GLU A 239 -18.17 -35.58 -26.61
C GLU A 239 -18.69 -34.19 -26.20
N VAL A 240 -17.83 -33.18 -26.33
CA VAL A 240 -18.14 -31.76 -26.06
C VAL A 240 -18.61 -31.10 -27.36
N PRO A 241 -19.79 -30.43 -27.41
CA PRO A 241 -20.18 -29.64 -28.56
C PRO A 241 -19.44 -28.29 -28.58
N ALA A 242 -18.95 -27.91 -29.75
CA ALA A 242 -18.26 -26.65 -30.00
C ALA A 242 -19.19 -25.43 -29.82
N ILE A 243 -18.71 -24.43 -29.08
CA ILE A 243 -19.36 -23.13 -28.93
C ILE A 243 -18.77 -22.18 -29.99
N GLU A 244 -19.62 -21.68 -30.89
CA GLU A 244 -19.29 -20.63 -31.87
C GLU A 244 -19.01 -19.29 -31.16
N ALA A 245 -17.91 -18.64 -31.54
CA ALA A 245 -17.56 -17.30 -31.07
C ALA A 245 -18.37 -16.21 -31.82
N PRO A 246 -18.86 -15.16 -31.15
CA PRO A 246 -19.54 -14.06 -31.82
C PRO A 246 -18.55 -13.11 -32.51
N ALA A 247 -18.90 -12.69 -33.73
CA ALA A 247 -18.18 -11.69 -34.52
C ALA A 247 -18.29 -10.29 -33.90
N ILE A 248 -17.16 -9.62 -33.72
CA ILE A 248 -17.08 -8.23 -33.26
C ILE A 248 -17.09 -7.33 -34.50
N GLU A 249 -18.15 -6.53 -34.66
CA GLU A 249 -18.22 -5.45 -35.65
C GLU A 249 -17.29 -4.29 -35.26
N ALA A 250 -16.60 -3.74 -36.27
CA ALA A 250 -15.69 -2.61 -36.10
C ALA A 250 -16.45 -1.29 -35.85
N PRO A 251 -15.92 -0.37 -35.02
CA PRO A 251 -16.57 0.89 -34.72
C PRO A 251 -16.50 1.87 -35.91
N ALA A 252 -17.64 2.50 -36.19
CA ALA A 252 -17.81 3.51 -37.23
C ALA A 252 -17.05 4.82 -36.92
N THR A 253 -16.48 5.41 -37.97
CA THR A 253 -15.79 6.70 -37.99
C THR A 253 -16.75 7.87 -37.66
N PRO A 254 -16.41 8.80 -36.76
CA PRO A 254 -17.24 9.97 -36.52
C PRO A 254 -17.06 11.04 -37.60
N ALA A 255 -18.18 11.57 -38.07
CA ALA A 255 -18.29 12.67 -39.03
C ALA A 255 -17.91 14.03 -38.41
N SER A 256 -17.29 14.89 -39.21
CA SER A 256 -16.95 16.28 -38.88
C SER A 256 -18.19 17.13 -38.61
N PRO A 257 -18.17 18.04 -37.62
CA PRO A 257 -19.20 19.06 -37.48
C PRO A 257 -18.89 20.29 -38.36
N ASP A 258 -19.91 20.65 -39.13
CA ASP A 258 -20.03 21.85 -39.96
C ASP A 258 -19.86 23.15 -39.15
N GLN A 259 -19.13 24.09 -39.73
CA GLN A 259 -19.00 25.46 -39.23
C GLN A 259 -20.29 26.24 -39.49
N THR A 260 -20.94 26.71 -38.43
CA THR A 260 -21.95 27.77 -38.52
C THR A 260 -21.56 28.89 -37.57
N THR A 261 -20.84 29.91 -38.08
CA THR A 261 -20.63 31.17 -37.38
C THR A 261 -21.73 32.15 -37.77
N GLY A 262 -22.71 32.28 -36.87
CA GLY A 262 -23.72 33.33 -36.91
C GLY A 262 -23.09 34.70 -36.62
N SER A 263 -23.40 35.64 -37.50
CA SER A 263 -23.18 37.07 -37.36
C SER A 263 -24.19 37.64 -36.36
N THR A 264 -23.72 38.38 -35.36
CA THR A 264 -24.58 39.26 -34.54
C THR A 264 -23.94 40.64 -34.48
N ASP A 265 -24.59 41.57 -35.20
CA ASP A 265 -24.54 43.01 -35.03
C ASP A 265 -24.90 43.40 -33.59
N GLN A 266 -24.06 44.22 -32.95
CA GLN A 266 -24.52 45.19 -31.96
C GLN A 266 -23.75 46.50 -32.13
N SER A 267 -24.42 47.44 -32.81
CA SER A 267 -24.10 48.86 -32.81
C SER A 267 -25.27 49.63 -32.19
N ASN A 268 -24.92 50.65 -31.41
CA ASN A 268 -25.74 51.73 -30.85
C ASN A 268 -26.45 51.47 -29.52
N GLU A 269 -25.99 52.16 -28.46
CA GLU A 269 -26.67 53.36 -27.98
C GLU A 269 -25.71 54.22 -27.13
N SER A 270 -25.60 55.50 -27.48
CA SER A 270 -25.05 56.56 -26.65
C SER A 270 -25.79 57.84 -27.03
N ASN A 271 -26.76 58.21 -26.18
CA ASN A 271 -27.23 59.57 -25.95
C ASN A 271 -28.00 59.60 -24.64
#